data_AF-A0A7C7NHT2-F1
#
_entry.id   AF-A0A7C7NHT2-F1
#
_cell.length_a   1.000
_cell.length_b   1.000
_cell.length_c   1.000
_cell.angle_alpha   90.00
_cell.angle_beta   90.00
_cell.angle_gamma   90.00
#
_symmetry.space_group_name_H-M   'P 1'
#
loop_
_entity.id
_entity.type
_entity.pdbx_description
1 polymer ?
#
loop_
_entity_poly.entity_id
_entity_poly.type
_entity_poly.pdbx_seq_one_letter_code
_entity_poly.pdbx_strand_id
1 'polypeptide(L)' 'GEGIGIDRLAMLLAGVNSIREVILFPAMRPEGREKGEG' A
#
# COMPACT_ATOMS: atom_id res chain seq x y z
N GLY A 1 12.57 15.31 -19.23
CA GLY A 1 11.18 15.16 -18.76
C GLY A 1 11.29 14.56 -17.39
N GLU A 2 10.71 15.19 -16.38
CA GLU A 2 10.95 14.82 -14.98
C GLU A 2 9.86 13.88 -14.46
N GLY A 3 10.27 12.88 -13.69
CA GLY A 3 9.38 11.92 -13.03
C GLY A 3 9.49 12.01 -11.52
N ILE A 4 8.36 12.18 -10.84
CA ILE A 4 8.28 12.22 -9.38
C ILE A 4 7.30 11.17 -8.88
N GLY A 5 7.68 10.45 -7.83
CA GLY A 5 6.81 9.46 -7.19
C GLY A 5 5.97 10.11 -6.10
N ILE A 6 4.67 10.26 -6.35
CA ILE A 6 3.73 10.88 -5.39
C ILE A 6 3.64 10.11 -4.08
N ASP A 7 3.63 8.78 -4.13
CA ASP A 7 3.54 7.96 -2.92
C ASP A 7 4.74 8.21 -1.99
N ARG A 8 5.94 8.30 -2.57
CA ARG A 8 7.18 8.60 -1.83
C ARG A 8 7.19 10.03 -1.30
N LEU A 9 6.70 11.00 -2.07
CA LEU A 9 6.56 12.37 -1.59
C LEU A 9 5.58 12.45 -0.41
N ALA A 10 4.43 11.78 -0.50
CA ALA A 10 3.46 11.71 0.58
C ALA A 10 4.05 11.06 1.84
N MET A 11 4.79 9.96 1.69
CA MET A 11 5.49 9.31 2.81
C MET A 11 6.48 10.26 3.51
N LEU A 12 7.27 11.02 2.74
CA LEU A 12 8.21 12.01 3.27
C LEU A 12 7.50 13.14 4.02
N LEU A 13 6.42 13.68 3.43
CA LEU A 13 5.65 14.77 4.04
C LEU A 13 4.91 14.34 5.30
N ALA A 14 4.41 13.10 5.32
CA ALA A 14 3.71 12.53 6.47
C ALA A 14 4.65 11.93 7.54
N GLY A 15 5.94 11.78 7.24
CA GLY A 15 6.92 11.19 8.17
C GLY A 15 6.69 9.70 8.43
N VAL A 16 6.10 8.98 7.47
CA VAL A 16 5.74 7.56 7.59
C VAL A 16 6.63 6.68 6.74
N ASN A 17 6.86 5.44 7.18
CA ASN A 17 7.78 4.51 6.52
C ASN A 17 7.05 3.41 5.73
N SER A 18 5.72 3.33 5.80
CA SER A 18 4.91 2.38 5.02
C SER A 18 4.05 3.09 3.99
N ILE A 19 4.13 2.62 2.73
CA ILE A 19 3.27 3.14 1.65
C ILE A 19 1.78 2.90 1.90
N ARG A 20 1.43 1.88 2.71
CA ARG A 20 0.04 1.59 3.08
C ARG A 20 -0.59 2.70 3.91
N GLU A 21 0.21 3.54 4.56
CA GLU A 21 -0.27 4.68 5.37
C GLU A 21 -0.70 5.88 4.52
N VAL A 22 -0.31 5.93 3.24
CA VAL A 22 -0.64 7.02 2.30
C VAL A 22 -1.53 6.58 1.14
N ILE A 23 -1.93 5.30 1.08
CA ILE A 23 -2.82 4.74 0.06
C ILE A 23 -4.18 4.45 0.69
N LEU A 24 -5.25 5.05 0.15
CA LEU A 24 -6.61 4.88 0.67
C LEU A 24 -7.12 3.42 0.63
N PHE A 25 -6.76 2.69 -0.43
CA PHE A 25 -7.13 1.29 -0.64
C PHE A 25 -5.90 0.47 -1.05
N PRO A 26 -5.06 0.04 -0.09
CA PRO A 26 -3.85 -0.70 -0.41
C PRO A 26 -4.20 -2.08 -0.95
N ALA A 27 -3.33 -2.65 -1.79
CA ALA A 27 -3.47 -4.04 -2.21
C ALA A 27 -3.37 -4.97 -0.97
N MET A 28 -4.45 -5.70 -0.71
CA MET A 28 -4.55 -6.67 0.38
C MET A 28 -4.52 -8.09 -0.18
N ARG A 29 -3.92 -9.01 0.57
CA ARG A 29 -4.08 -10.44 0.29
C ARG A 29 -5.53 -10.80 0.63
N PRO A 30 -6.26 -11.51 -0.25
CA PRO A 30 -7.60 -11.98 0.08
C PRO A 30 -7.57 -12.85 1.34
N GLU A 31 -8.50 -12.64 2.26
CA GLU A 31 -8.54 -13.31 3.57
C GLU A 31 -9.18 -14.71 3.54
N GLY A 32 -9.67 -15.18 2.38
CA GLY A 32 -10.45 -16.42 2.30
C GLY A 32 -10.32 -17.18 0.98
N ARG A 33 -9.34 -18.07 0.92
CA ARG A 33 -9.51 -19.48 0.56
C ARG A 33 -8.53 -20.26 1.43
N GLU A 34 -8.84 -20.37 2.72
CA GLU A 34 -8.45 -21.59 3.40
C GLU A 34 -8.99 -22.73 2.55
N LYS A 35 -8.10 -23.65 2.17
CA LYS A 35 -8.44 -24.78 1.32
C LYS A 35 -9.71 -25.40 1.89
N GLY A 36 -10.72 -25.60 1.04
CA GLY A 36 -11.77 -26.55 1.35
C GLY A 36 -11.11 -27.91 1.56
N GLU A 37 -10.85 -28.23 2.82
CA GLU A 37 -10.60 -29.57 3.32
C GLU A 37 -11.84 -29.90 4.16
N GLY A 38 -12.67 -30.80 3.62
CA GLY A 38 -13.99 -31.17 4.12
C GLY A 38 -14.92 -31.58 3.00
#